data_AF-A0A653DV34-F1
#
_entry.id   AF-A0A653DV34-F1
#
_cell.length_a   1.000
_cell.length_b   1.000
_cell.length_c   1.000
_cell.angle_alpha   90.00
_cell.angle_beta   90.00
_cell.angle_gamma   90.00
#
_symmetry.space_group_name_H-M   'P 1'
#
loop_
_entity.id
_entity.type
_entity.pdbx_description
1 polymer ?
#
loop_
_entity_poly.entity_id
_entity_poly.type
_entity_poly.pdbx_seq_one_letter_code
_entity_poly.pdbx_strand_id
1 'polypeptide(L)'
;MSARAKIQAEEIALIPTLRKEVEQKDIQGIRNFMQKIAAHSDASFIVVGDNKGLHLFHSVFADRVGTTLVGGDNDEVLHGKSTTTIRKGGLGISLRSKAPIFNDAGQVVGIVSVGYLTSYLDTITVNKVVNI
;
A
#
# COMPACT_ATOMS: atom_id res chain seq x y z
N MET A 1 7.78 8.58 -11.40
CA MET A 1 6.59 8.21 -10.58
C MET A 1 6.72 6.86 -9.90
N SER A 2 7.43 5.86 -10.46
CA SER A 2 7.75 4.61 -9.73
C SER A 2 8.50 4.84 -8.42
N ALA A 3 9.45 5.77 -8.42
CA ALA A 3 10.15 6.18 -7.20
C ALA A 3 9.20 6.72 -6.11
N ARG A 4 8.14 7.47 -6.49
CA ARG A 4 7.18 8.04 -5.52
C ARG A 4 6.39 6.94 -4.82
N ALA A 5 5.78 6.03 -5.60
CA ALA A 5 5.03 4.92 -5.04
C ALA A 5 5.90 4.04 -4.13
N LYS A 6 7.15 3.77 -4.55
CA LYS A 6 8.11 3.00 -3.77
C LYS A 6 8.46 3.67 -2.45
N ILE A 7 8.89 4.93 -2.50
CA ILE A 7 9.28 5.69 -1.31
C ILE A 7 8.10 5.76 -0.33
N GLN A 8 6.90 6.10 -0.81
CA GLN A 8 5.74 6.19 0.08
C GLN A 8 5.36 4.84 0.71
N ALA A 9 5.46 3.72 -0.03
CA ALA A 9 5.22 2.40 0.54
C ALA A 9 6.25 2.05 1.63
N GLU A 10 7.54 2.33 1.37
CA GLU A 10 8.64 2.09 2.31
C GLU A 10 8.53 2.98 3.56
N GLU A 11 8.23 4.27 3.41
CA GLU A 11 8.02 5.20 4.52
C GLU A 11 6.85 4.79 5.41
N ILE A 12 5.70 4.44 4.83
CA ILE A 12 4.54 3.96 5.58
C ILE A 12 4.89 2.67 6.35
N ALA A 13 5.60 1.74 5.72
CA ALA A 13 5.99 0.47 6.34
C ALA A 13 6.96 0.64 7.53
N LEU A 14 7.68 1.77 7.60
CA LEU A 14 8.59 2.09 8.69
C LEU A 14 7.90 2.74 9.90
N ILE A 15 6.63 3.14 9.79
CA ILE A 15 5.94 3.87 10.86
C ILE A 15 5.72 2.95 12.09
N PRO A 16 6.24 3.31 13.28
CA PRO A 16 6.16 2.46 14.47
C PRO A 16 4.73 2.12 14.90
N THR A 17 3.81 3.08 14.82
CA THR A 17 2.39 2.86 15.16
C THR A 17 1.78 1.81 14.26
N LEU A 18 1.95 1.92 12.93
CA LEU A 18 1.42 0.95 11.98
C LEU A 18 2.03 -0.44 12.20
N ARG A 19 3.35 -0.52 12.39
CA ARG A 19 4.04 -1.79 12.70
C ARG A 19 3.38 -2.51 13.87
N LYS A 20 3.20 -1.79 14.99
CA LYS A 20 2.62 -2.35 16.21
C LYS A 20 1.18 -2.83 15.99
N GLU A 21 0.36 -2.02 15.33
CA GLU A 21 -1.04 -2.37 15.07
C GLU A 21 -1.16 -3.57 14.12
N VAL A 22 -0.29 -3.69 13.11
CA VAL A 22 -0.24 -4.86 12.21
C VAL A 22 0.20 -6.12 12.94
N GLU A 23 1.25 -6.04 13.77
CA GLU A 23 1.74 -7.18 14.55
C GLU A 23 0.68 -7.70 15.54
N GLN A 24 -0.08 -6.78 16.15
CA GLN A 24 -1.18 -7.10 17.06
C GLN A 24 -2.49 -7.45 16.34
N LYS A 25 -2.53 -7.32 15.01
CA LYS A 25 -3.75 -7.45 14.18
C LYS A 25 -4.89 -6.55 14.67
N ASP A 26 -4.57 -5.37 15.17
CA ASP A 26 -5.54 -4.36 15.60
C ASP A 26 -6.14 -3.66 14.38
N ILE A 27 -7.15 -4.29 13.76
CA ILE A 27 -7.84 -3.77 12.58
C ILE A 27 -8.39 -2.36 12.81
N GLN A 28 -8.87 -2.06 14.02
CA GLN A 28 -9.45 -0.75 14.30
C GLN A 28 -8.36 0.32 14.45
N GLY A 29 -7.25 0.00 15.11
CA GLY A 29 -6.04 0.84 15.15
C GLY A 29 -5.54 1.15 13.74
N ILE A 30 -5.28 0.11 12.93
CA ILE A 30 -4.80 0.25 11.54
C ILE A 30 -5.75 1.15 10.75
N ARG A 31 -7.07 0.93 10.85
CA ARG A 31 -8.06 1.76 10.16
C ARG A 31 -7.96 3.22 10.58
N ASN A 32 -8.01 3.50 11.88
CA ASN A 32 -7.99 4.85 12.42
C ASN A 32 -6.71 5.61 12.03
N PHE A 33 -5.57 4.91 12.02
CA PHE A 33 -4.29 5.48 11.64
C PHE A 33 -4.19 5.69 10.12
N MET A 34 -4.44 4.64 9.34
CA MET A 34 -4.24 4.66 7.89
C MET A 34 -5.26 5.51 7.14
N GLN A 35 -6.46 5.73 7.68
CA GLN A 35 -7.40 6.71 7.12
C GLN A 35 -6.82 8.12 7.12
N LYS A 36 -6.10 8.52 8.18
CA LYS A 36 -5.46 9.84 8.25
C LYS A 36 -4.33 9.98 7.24
N ILE A 37 -3.52 8.93 7.10
CA ILE A 37 -2.45 8.87 6.09
C ILE A 37 -3.04 8.94 4.68
N ALA A 38 -4.06 8.14 4.38
CA ALA A 38 -4.70 8.12 3.08
C ALA A 38 -5.34 9.48 2.72
N ALA A 39 -5.97 10.16 3.68
CA ALA A 39 -6.59 11.47 3.46
C ALA A 39 -5.60 12.59 3.08
N HIS A 40 -4.31 12.43 3.41
CA HIS A 40 -3.25 13.39 3.08
C HIS A 40 -2.30 12.88 1.99
N SER A 41 -2.59 11.71 1.41
CA SER A 41 -1.80 11.11 0.36
C SER A 41 -2.35 11.45 -1.02
N ASP A 42 -1.47 11.55 -2.01
CA ASP A 42 -1.84 11.66 -3.43
C ASP A 42 -2.00 10.27 -4.09
N ALA A 43 -1.80 9.17 -3.36
CA ALA A 43 -1.99 7.82 -3.86
C ALA A 43 -3.45 7.55 -4.21
N SER A 44 -3.67 6.83 -5.33
CA SER A 44 -5.02 6.40 -5.72
C SER A 44 -5.58 5.34 -4.77
N PHE A 45 -4.71 4.54 -4.17
CA PHE A 45 -5.08 3.65 -3.07
C PHE A 45 -3.86 3.26 -2.23
N ILE A 46 -4.14 2.99 -0.96
CA ILE A 46 -3.26 2.33 0.00
C ILE A 46 -3.96 1.09 0.56
N VAL A 47 -3.22 0.00 0.67
CA VAL A 47 -3.64 -1.31 1.20
C VAL A 47 -2.61 -1.78 2.24
N VAL A 48 -3.09 -2.38 3.32
CA VAL A 48 -2.25 -3.06 4.33
C VAL A 48 -2.75 -4.49 4.47
N GLY A 49 -1.82 -5.45 4.51
CA GLY A 49 -2.13 -6.84 4.83
C GLY A 49 -1.14 -7.46 5.81
N ASP A 50 -1.49 -8.60 6.39
CA ASP A 50 -0.63 -9.35 7.30
C ASP A 50 0.35 -10.27 6.55
N ASN A 51 1.22 -10.93 7.32
CA ASN A 51 2.21 -11.90 6.81
C ASN A 51 1.62 -13.21 6.25
N LYS A 52 0.30 -13.39 6.32
CA LYS A 52 -0.45 -14.48 5.67
C LYS A 52 -1.20 -14.00 4.44
N GLY A 53 -1.02 -12.73 4.06
CA GLY A 53 -1.72 -12.12 2.94
C GLY A 53 -3.19 -11.80 3.24
N LEU A 54 -3.61 -11.72 4.50
CA LEU A 54 -4.94 -11.26 4.89
C LEU A 54 -5.01 -9.74 4.77
N HIS A 55 -6.10 -9.22 4.20
CA HIS A 55 -6.34 -7.79 4.05
C HIS A 55 -6.72 -7.17 5.40
N LEU A 56 -5.90 -6.27 5.92
CA LEU A 56 -6.15 -5.58 7.19
C LEU A 56 -6.78 -4.20 6.98
N PHE A 57 -6.44 -3.53 5.87
CA PHE A 57 -6.96 -2.21 5.53
C PHE A 57 -6.98 -1.96 4.03
N HIS A 58 -8.03 -1.30 3.55
CA HIS A 58 -8.12 -0.76 2.19
C HIS A 58 -8.69 0.65 2.25
N SER A 59 -7.97 1.62 1.70
CA SER A 59 -8.38 3.04 1.66
C SER A 59 -9.68 3.30 0.91
N VAL A 60 -9.90 2.62 -0.23
CA VAL A 60 -11.09 2.80 -1.08
C VAL A 60 -12.26 1.86 -0.72
N PHE A 61 -11.99 0.61 -0.36
CA PHE A 61 -13.01 -0.45 -0.27
C PHE A 61 -12.97 -1.17 1.08
N ALA A 62 -13.71 -0.66 2.06
CA ALA A 62 -13.71 -1.21 3.42
C ALA A 62 -14.18 -2.67 3.50
N ASP A 63 -15.03 -3.11 2.56
CA ASP A 63 -15.53 -4.47 2.41
C ASP A 63 -14.46 -5.50 2.02
N ARG A 64 -13.26 -5.06 1.62
CA ARG A 64 -12.12 -5.95 1.32
C ARG A 64 -11.39 -6.43 2.57
N VAL A 65 -11.58 -5.78 3.71
CA VAL A 65 -10.93 -6.18 4.96
C VAL A 65 -11.39 -7.58 5.36
N GLY A 66 -10.45 -8.46 5.70
CA GLY A 66 -10.71 -9.87 6.01
C GLY A 66 -10.68 -10.82 4.80
N THR A 67 -10.56 -10.32 3.57
CA THR A 67 -10.32 -11.19 2.40
C THR A 67 -8.81 -11.43 2.19
N THR A 68 -8.44 -12.33 1.28
CA THR A 68 -7.04 -12.46 0.84
C THR A 68 -6.64 -11.27 -0.05
N LEU A 69 -5.40 -10.82 0.06
CA LEU A 69 -4.78 -9.85 -0.83
C LEU A 69 -4.70 -10.43 -2.26
N VAL A 70 -5.18 -9.65 -3.23
CA VAL A 70 -5.15 -10.02 -4.65
C VAL A 70 -4.02 -9.27 -5.36
N GLY A 71 -3.18 -9.98 -6.12
CA GLY A 71 -2.13 -9.34 -6.92
C GLY A 71 -1.04 -10.26 -7.48
N GLY A 72 -0.85 -11.45 -6.90
CA GLY A 72 0.17 -12.42 -7.35
C GLY A 72 1.63 -11.99 -7.13
N ASP A 73 1.84 -10.92 -6.36
CA ASP A 73 3.12 -10.26 -6.10
C ASP A 73 3.28 -9.98 -4.60
N ASN A 74 2.81 -10.90 -3.75
CA ASN A 74 2.99 -10.82 -2.29
C ASN A 74 4.23 -11.59 -1.83
N ASP A 75 4.57 -12.71 -2.48
CA ASP A 75 5.59 -13.65 -2.01
C ASP A 75 6.97 -13.01 -1.85
N GLU A 76 7.44 -12.23 -2.83
CA GLU A 76 8.73 -11.54 -2.70
C GLU A 76 8.74 -10.56 -1.53
N VAL A 77 7.62 -9.90 -1.27
CA VAL A 77 7.45 -8.94 -0.17
C VAL A 77 7.42 -9.66 1.17
N LEU A 78 6.76 -10.81 1.25
CA LEU A 78 6.76 -11.66 2.43
C LEU A 78 8.16 -12.25 2.73
N HIS A 79 9.03 -12.33 1.73
CA HIS A 79 10.46 -12.62 1.90
C HIS A 79 11.33 -11.37 2.12
N GLY A 80 10.71 -10.23 2.44
CA GLY A 80 11.41 -9.00 2.83
C GLY A 80 11.88 -8.13 1.67
N LYS A 81 11.41 -8.36 0.44
CA LYS A 81 11.81 -7.57 -0.74
C LYS A 81 10.70 -6.63 -1.20
N SER A 82 10.99 -5.33 -1.23
CA SER A 82 10.08 -4.36 -1.86
C SER A 82 9.96 -4.64 -3.36
N THR A 83 8.76 -4.51 -3.91
CA THR A 83 8.49 -4.71 -5.34
C THR A 83 7.79 -3.49 -5.94
N THR A 84 7.92 -3.31 -7.25
CA THR A 84 7.13 -2.31 -7.99
C THR A 84 6.69 -2.90 -9.30
N THR A 85 5.38 -2.92 -9.54
CA THR A 85 4.75 -3.60 -10.68
C THR A 85 3.71 -2.70 -11.32
N ILE A 86 3.47 -2.91 -12.62
CA ILE A 86 2.27 -2.41 -13.31
C ILE A 86 1.31 -3.58 -13.43
N ARG A 87 0.08 -3.42 -12.93
CA ARG A 87 -0.94 -4.48 -12.88
C ARG A 87 -2.35 -3.91 -13.02
N LYS A 88 -3.25 -4.70 -13.59
CA LYS A 88 -4.69 -4.46 -13.55
C LYS A 88 -5.26 -5.08 -12.27
N GLY A 89 -5.86 -4.24 -11.42
CA GLY A 89 -6.57 -4.65 -10.21
C GLY A 89 -8.06 -4.28 -10.26
N GLY A 90 -8.75 -4.39 -9.12
CA GLY A 90 -10.17 -4.04 -9.01
C GLY A 90 -10.50 -2.56 -9.28
N LEU A 91 -9.51 -1.67 -9.15
CA LEU A 91 -9.63 -0.24 -9.44
C LEU A 91 -9.20 0.16 -10.87
N GLY A 92 -8.67 -0.80 -11.66
CA GLY A 92 -8.09 -0.52 -12.98
C GLY A 92 -6.59 -0.77 -13.05
N ILE A 93 -5.93 -0.26 -14.11
CA ILE A 93 -4.49 -0.41 -14.31
C ILE A 93 -3.76 0.61 -13.43
N SER A 94 -2.81 0.12 -12.61
CA SER A 94 -2.03 0.95 -11.71
C SER A 94 -0.55 0.59 -11.72
N LEU A 95 0.28 1.60 -11.48
CA LEU A 95 1.63 1.41 -10.96
C LEU A 95 1.51 1.23 -9.45
N ARG A 96 2.00 0.11 -8.94
CA ARG A 96 1.89 -0.26 -7.53
C ARG A 96 3.26 -0.62 -6.98
N SER A 97 3.59 -0.08 -5.83
CA SER A 97 4.76 -0.47 -5.06
C SER A 97 4.33 -1.11 -3.76
N LYS A 98 5.04 -2.16 -3.37
CA LYS A 98 4.83 -2.87 -2.12
C LYS A 98 6.10 -2.91 -1.30
N ALA A 99 5.95 -2.77 0.00
CA ALA A 99 7.04 -2.85 0.96
C ALA A 99 6.68 -3.77 2.12
N PRO A 100 7.64 -4.55 2.64
CA PRO A 100 7.45 -5.36 3.84
C PRO A 100 7.37 -4.48 5.09
N ILE A 101 6.49 -4.86 6.02
CA ILE A 101 6.48 -4.32 7.38
C ILE A 101 7.28 -5.29 8.24
N PHE A 102 8.41 -4.84 8.78
CA PHE A 102 9.22 -5.61 9.71
C PHE A 102 8.85 -5.27 11.16
N ASN A 103 8.84 -6.27 12.04
CA ASN A 103 8.87 -6.03 13.49
C ASN A 103 10.31 -5.81 13.99
N ASP A 104 10.45 -5.55 15.29
CA ASP A 104 11.75 -5.27 15.92
C ASP A 104 12.70 -6.49 15.91
N ALA A 105 12.17 -7.70 15.71
CA ALA A 105 12.95 -8.92 15.53
C ALA A 105 13.41 -9.13 14.07
N GLY A 106 13.10 -8.21 13.16
CA GLY A 106 13.46 -8.31 11.74
C GLY A 106 12.57 -9.29 10.94
N GLN A 107 11.44 -9.70 11.49
CA GLN A 107 10.48 -10.59 10.83
C GLN A 107 9.44 -9.79 10.05
N VAL A 108 9.07 -10.25 8.85
CA VAL A 108 7.97 -9.65 8.11
C VAL A 108 6.65 -9.99 8.80
N VAL A 109 5.96 -8.97 9.31
CA VAL A 109 4.65 -9.07 9.96
C VAL A 109 3.49 -8.62 9.06
N GLY A 110 3.80 -7.92 7.96
CA GLY A 110 2.80 -7.49 7.00
C GLY A 110 3.37 -6.86 5.74
N ILE A 111 2.48 -6.30 4.94
CA ILE A 111 2.76 -5.66 3.66
C ILE A 111 2.03 -4.32 3.61
N VAL A 112 2.70 -3.29 3.12
CA VAL A 112 2.07 -2.06 2.62
C VAL A 112 2.07 -2.10 1.11
N SER A 113 0.95 -1.71 0.49
CA SER A 113 0.82 -1.58 -0.96
C SER A 113 0.26 -0.19 -1.28
N VAL A 114 1.04 0.61 -2.01
CA VAL A 114 0.65 1.94 -2.50
C VAL A 114 0.50 1.89 -4.01
N GLY A 115 -0.60 2.42 -4.54
CA GLY A 115 -0.87 2.40 -5.98
C GLY A 115 -1.36 3.73 -6.53
N TYR A 116 -0.94 4.01 -7.76
CA TYR A 116 -1.39 5.13 -8.56
C TYR A 116 -2.01 4.61 -9.86
N LEU A 117 -3.27 4.96 -10.12
CA LEU A 117 -3.99 4.57 -11.33
C LEU A 117 -3.42 5.30 -12.55
N THR A 118 -3.27 4.58 -13.66
CA THR A 118 -2.81 5.16 -14.94
C THR A 118 -3.65 6.35 -15.40
N SER A 119 -4.97 6.31 -15.23
CA SER A 119 -5.86 7.45 -15.50
C SER A 119 -5.52 8.71 -14.70
N TYR A 120 -5.07 8.54 -13.45
CA TYR A 120 -4.57 9.64 -12.62
C TYR A 120 -3.21 10.14 -13.12
N LEU A 121 -2.34 9.23 -13.58
CA LEU A 121 -1.05 9.60 -14.19
C LEU A 121 -1.26 10.44 -15.46
N ASP A 122 -2.20 10.06 -16.33
CA ASP A 122 -2.49 10.79 -17.56
C ASP A 122 -2.97 12.22 -17.25
N THR A 123 -3.82 12.37 -16.22
CA THR A 123 -4.33 13.67 -15.78
C THR A 123 -3.22 14.61 -15.26
N ILE A 124 -2.26 14.11 -14.47
CA ILE A 124 -1.12 14.94 -14.00
C ILE A 124 -0.18 15.30 -15.14
N THR A 125 0.05 14.36 -16.06
CA THR A 125 0.99 14.56 -17.17
C THR A 125 0.46 15.64 -18.12
N VAL A 126 -0.85 15.65 -18.39
CA VAL A 126 -1.51 16.71 -19.17
C VAL A 126 -1.45 18.07 -18.45
N ASN A 127 -1.77 18.12 -17.15
CA ASN A 127 -1.78 19.39 -16.40
C ASN A 127 -0.38 20.03 -16.26
N LYS A 128 0.70 19.25 -16.31
CA LYS A 128 2.07 19.79 -16.34
C LYS A 128 2.48 20.36 -17.69
N VAL A 129 1.88 19.91 -18.79
CA VAL A 129 2.18 20.38 -20.14
C VAL A 129 1.34 21.60 -20.50
N VAL A 130 0.12 21.72 -19.97
CA VAL A 130 -0.79 22.83 -20.26
C VAL A 130 -0.51 24.08 -19.40
N ASN A 131 0.17 23.93 -18.26
CA ASN A 131 0.51 25.05 -17.36
C ASN A 131 1.97 25.53 -17.49
N ILE A 132 2.58 25.41 -18.66
CA ILE A 132 3.86 26.07 -19.03
C ILE A 132 3.60 27.00 -20.21
#